data_AF-A0A950QV95-F1
#
_entry.id   AF-A0A950QV95-F1
#
_cell.length_a   1.000
_cell.length_b   1.000
_cell.length_c   1.000
_cell.angle_alpha   90.00
_cell.angle_beta   90.00
_cell.angle_gamma   90.00
#
_symmetry.space_group_name_H-M   'P 1'
#
loop_
_entity.id
_entity.type
_entity.pdbx_description
1 polymer ?
#
loop_
_entity_poly.entity_id
_entity_poly.type
_entity_poly.pdbx_seq_one_letter_code
_entity_poly.pdbx_strand_id
1 'polypeptide(L)'
;MKAFYAPVALLTLGFGLASTTAMPLSAAPAGYFQEYRDFDHIRDLIDRTQSDLRAAADLEHGGDKERERYRNAQRSLSTFDRHLTKGHFDKGELDKCIDDVKNILDHNTLQASSRDALHQDVEGLRMARERHDH
;
A
#
# COMPACT_ATOMS: atom_id res chain seq x y z
N MET A 1 14.48 42.29 -43.51
CA MET A 1 15.90 42.19 -43.11
C MET A 1 16.26 43.36 -42.20
N LYS A 2 16.73 43.07 -40.97
CA LYS A 2 17.76 43.79 -40.21
C LYS A 2 17.78 43.23 -38.79
N ALA A 3 18.84 42.49 -38.50
CA ALA A 3 19.25 42.11 -37.15
C ALA A 3 19.65 43.36 -36.35
N PHE A 4 19.81 43.24 -35.03
CA PHE A 4 21.09 43.41 -34.32
C PHE A 4 20.86 43.48 -32.78
N TYR A 5 21.40 42.47 -32.09
CA TYR A 5 22.06 42.37 -30.76
C TYR A 5 21.61 43.19 -29.52
N ALA A 6 21.54 42.45 -28.40
CA ALA A 6 21.70 42.86 -26.99
C ALA A 6 23.09 43.53 -26.74
N PRO A 7 23.53 43.94 -25.51
CA PRO A 7 22.96 43.79 -24.15
C PRO A 7 23.07 45.08 -23.28
N VAL A 8 22.75 45.02 -21.99
CA VAL A 8 23.57 45.56 -20.88
C VAL A 8 22.93 45.15 -19.55
N ALA A 9 23.72 44.44 -18.76
CA ALA A 9 23.45 44.09 -17.38
C ALA A 9 23.55 45.33 -16.49
N LEU A 10 22.69 45.44 -15.47
CA LEU A 10 22.94 46.33 -14.34
C LEU A 10 22.66 45.57 -13.04
N LEU A 11 23.75 44.97 -12.57
CA LEU A 11 23.93 44.35 -11.28
C LEU A 11 24.03 45.50 -10.26
N THR A 12 23.06 45.64 -9.36
CA THR A 12 23.22 46.47 -8.17
C THR A 12 22.83 45.67 -6.93
N LEU A 13 23.86 45.43 -6.12
CA LEU A 13 23.80 44.95 -4.75
C LEU A 13 22.93 45.87 -3.90
N GLY A 14 21.97 45.30 -3.18
CA GLY A 14 21.25 45.95 -2.10
C GLY A 14 21.05 44.98 -0.95
N PHE A 15 21.94 45.05 0.05
CA PHE A 15 21.76 44.44 1.36
C PHE A 15 20.61 45.15 2.09
N GLY A 16 19.62 44.41 2.62
CA GLY A 16 18.58 45.02 3.45
C GLY A 16 17.45 44.08 3.87
N LEU A 17 17.63 43.46 5.04
CA LEU A 17 16.61 43.18 6.06
C LEU A 17 15.32 42.43 5.68
N ALA A 18 15.28 41.17 6.14
CA ALA A 18 14.13 40.49 6.72
C ALA A 18 12.77 40.73 6.03
N SER A 19 12.60 40.11 4.87
CA SER A 19 11.25 39.72 4.44
C SER A 19 10.77 38.63 5.39
N THR A 20 9.98 38.99 6.40
CA THR A 20 8.96 38.10 6.94
C THR A 20 8.01 37.77 5.78
N THR A 21 8.41 36.83 4.93
CA THR A 21 7.47 36.15 4.07
C THR A 21 6.55 35.41 5.03
N ALA A 22 5.40 36.03 5.31
CA ALA A 22 4.21 35.30 5.69
C ALA A 22 4.05 34.26 4.59
N MET A 23 4.56 33.06 4.83
CA MET A 23 4.16 31.90 4.06
C MET A 23 2.64 31.88 4.20
N PRO A 24 1.87 32.05 3.12
CA PRO A 24 0.48 31.67 3.21
C PRO A 24 0.52 30.20 3.65
N LEU A 25 -0.14 29.89 4.77
CA LEU A 25 -0.53 28.53 5.09
C LEU A 25 -1.47 28.11 3.95
N SER A 26 -0.90 27.72 2.82
CA SER A 26 -1.59 27.04 1.76
C SER A 26 -2.06 25.75 2.38
N ALA A 27 -3.36 25.67 2.65
CA ALA A 27 -4.06 24.49 3.09
C ALA A 27 -3.55 23.30 2.29
N ALA A 28 -2.75 22.45 2.92
CA ALA A 28 -2.40 21.18 2.34
C ALA A 28 -3.73 20.46 2.03
N PRO A 29 -3.95 19.97 0.80
CA PRO A 29 -5.24 19.41 0.42
C PRO A 29 -5.57 18.26 1.37
N ALA A 30 -6.74 18.33 2.00
CA ALA A 30 -7.23 17.28 2.91
C ALA A 30 -7.20 15.87 2.27
N GLY A 31 -7.25 15.79 0.94
CA GLY A 31 -7.13 14.54 0.17
C GLY A 31 -5.81 13.79 0.38
N TYR A 32 -4.67 14.47 0.46
CA TYR A 32 -3.38 13.79 0.67
C TYR A 32 -3.33 13.10 2.04
N PHE A 33 -3.77 13.78 3.09
CA PHE A 33 -3.78 13.21 4.45
C PHE A 33 -4.77 12.06 4.60
N GLN A 34 -5.85 12.06 3.83
CA GLN A 34 -6.84 10.99 3.85
C GLN A 34 -6.34 9.73 3.13
N GLU A 35 -5.71 9.90 1.97
CA GLU A 35 -5.11 8.79 1.20
C GLU A 35 -4.00 8.06 1.98
N TYR A 36 -3.12 8.81 2.67
CA TYR A 36 -2.10 8.21 3.55
C TYR A 36 -2.72 7.36 4.67
N ARG A 37 -3.78 7.86 5.31
CA ARG A 37 -4.48 7.13 6.38
C ARG A 37 -5.15 5.86 5.85
N ASP A 38 -5.72 5.91 4.66
CA ASP A 38 -6.34 4.73 4.03
C ASP A 38 -5.29 3.66 3.69
N PHE A 39 -4.11 4.05 3.19
CA PHE A 39 -3.00 3.11 2.98
C PHE A 39 -2.49 2.51 4.28
N ASP A 40 -2.37 3.29 5.35
CA ASP A 40 -1.97 2.75 6.66
C ASP A 40 -2.93 1.67 7.14
N HIS A 41 -4.25 1.88 7.01
CA HIS A 41 -5.25 0.87 7.36
C HIS A 41 -5.14 -0.42 6.52
N ILE A 42 -4.86 -0.30 5.22
CA ILE A 42 -4.67 -1.48 4.36
C ILE A 42 -3.39 -2.22 4.74
N ARG A 43 -2.32 -1.50 5.07
CA ARG A 43 -1.05 -2.10 5.47
C ARG A 43 -1.17 -2.84 6.79
N ASP A 44 -1.87 -2.27 7.77
CA ASP A 44 -2.19 -2.96 9.04
C ASP A 44 -2.95 -4.27 8.79
N LEU A 45 -3.91 -4.26 7.86
CA LEU A 45 -4.65 -5.45 7.45
C LEU A 45 -3.74 -6.49 6.78
N ILE A 46 -2.87 -6.08 5.86
CA ILE A 46 -1.89 -6.96 5.21
C ILE A 46 -0.95 -7.60 6.24
N ASP A 47 -0.46 -6.81 7.19
CA ASP A 47 0.44 -7.29 8.23
C ASP A 47 -0.24 -8.32 9.13
N ARG A 48 -1.50 -8.08 9.51
CA ARG A 48 -2.31 -9.05 10.24
C ARG A 48 -2.49 -10.34 9.43
N THR A 49 -2.89 -10.24 8.16
CA THR A 49 -3.06 -11.42 7.30
C THR A 49 -1.76 -12.20 7.12
N GLN A 50 -0.62 -11.51 6.97
CA GLN A 50 0.68 -12.18 6.92
C GLN A 50 1.01 -12.89 8.24
N SER A 51 0.65 -12.32 9.39
CA SER A 51 0.81 -12.96 10.70
C SER A 51 -0.05 -14.22 10.81
N ASP A 52 -1.32 -14.14 10.44
CA ASP A 52 -2.26 -15.27 10.53
C ASP A 52 -1.89 -16.39 9.54
N LEU A 53 -1.39 -16.05 8.35
CA LEU A 53 -0.81 -17.02 7.42
C LEU A 53 0.42 -17.73 7.98
N ARG A 54 1.31 -17.01 8.71
CA ARG A 54 2.48 -17.65 9.36
C ARG A 54 2.03 -18.59 10.46
N ALA A 55 1.12 -18.14 11.32
CA ALA A 55 0.58 -18.97 12.39
C ALA A 55 -0.13 -20.23 11.84
N ALA A 56 -0.91 -20.10 10.76
CA ALA A 56 -1.56 -21.22 10.10
C ALA A 56 -0.54 -22.18 9.46
N ALA A 57 0.50 -21.65 8.79
CA ALA A 57 1.55 -22.44 8.17
C ALA A 57 2.41 -23.21 9.19
N ASP A 58 2.65 -22.64 10.38
CA ASP A 58 3.40 -23.31 11.46
C ASP A 58 2.61 -24.50 12.04
N LEU A 59 1.29 -24.47 11.93
CA LEU A 59 0.38 -25.53 12.35
C LEU A 59 0.06 -26.53 11.22
N GLU A 60 0.49 -26.25 10.00
CA GLU A 60 0.24 -27.07 8.81
C GLU A 60 1.13 -28.32 8.81
N HIS A 61 0.48 -29.48 8.77
CA HIS A 61 1.15 -30.78 8.67
C HIS A 61 1.09 -31.37 7.25
N GLY A 62 0.53 -30.63 6.29
CA GLY A 62 0.47 -30.97 4.88
C GLY A 62 1.82 -31.05 4.18
N GLY A 63 1.77 -31.48 2.92
CA GLY A 63 2.93 -31.65 2.05
C GLY A 63 3.40 -30.35 1.40
N ASP A 64 4.31 -30.49 0.43
CA ASP A 64 4.95 -29.35 -0.23
C ASP A 64 3.94 -28.43 -0.94
N LYS A 65 2.83 -28.99 -1.43
CA LYS A 65 1.79 -28.23 -2.14
C LYS A 65 0.99 -27.33 -1.22
N GLU A 66 0.60 -27.79 -0.02
CA GLU A 66 -0.04 -26.91 0.97
C GLU A 66 0.89 -25.76 1.37
N ARG A 67 2.17 -26.08 1.60
CA ARG A 67 3.21 -25.09 1.97
C ARG A 67 3.47 -24.09 0.86
N GLU A 68 3.44 -24.52 -0.40
CA GLU A 68 3.59 -23.65 -1.55
C GLU A 68 2.47 -22.61 -1.63
N ARG A 69 1.21 -22.99 -1.32
CA ARG A 69 0.09 -22.05 -1.29
C ARG A 69 0.29 -20.93 -0.26
N TYR A 70 0.74 -21.25 0.96
CA TYR A 70 1.10 -20.23 1.96
C TYR A 70 2.19 -19.29 1.46
N ARG A 71 3.26 -19.83 0.87
CA ARG A 71 4.37 -19.02 0.33
C ARG A 71 3.91 -18.09 -0.78
N ASN A 72 3.01 -18.55 -1.65
CA ASN A 72 2.47 -17.75 -2.74
C ASN A 72 1.62 -16.59 -2.18
N ALA A 73 0.70 -16.87 -1.26
CA ALA A 73 -0.12 -15.83 -0.62
C ALA A 73 0.74 -14.79 0.11
N GLN A 74 1.71 -15.24 0.92
CA GLN A 74 2.63 -14.35 1.63
C GLN A 74 3.47 -13.48 0.67
N ARG A 75 3.91 -14.06 -0.46
CA ARG A 75 4.67 -13.32 -1.48
C ARG A 75 3.81 -12.27 -2.18
N SER A 76 2.58 -12.60 -2.55
CA SER A 76 1.66 -11.66 -3.18
C SER A 76 1.37 -10.49 -2.24
N LEU A 77 1.03 -10.76 -0.96
CA LEU A 77 0.81 -9.74 0.06
C LEU A 77 2.04 -8.84 0.28
N SER A 78 3.23 -9.42 0.40
CA SER A 78 4.48 -8.65 0.54
C SER A 78 4.78 -7.79 -0.70
N THR A 79 4.39 -8.25 -1.88
CA THR A 79 4.56 -7.47 -3.12
C THR A 79 3.62 -6.27 -3.12
N PHE A 80 2.35 -6.51 -2.77
CA PHE A 80 1.32 -5.48 -2.68
C PHE A 80 1.66 -4.41 -1.62
N ASP A 81 2.07 -4.80 -0.41
CA ASP A 81 2.51 -3.84 0.64
C ASP A 81 3.69 -2.98 0.17
N ARG A 82 4.62 -3.56 -0.59
CA ARG A 82 5.75 -2.81 -1.15
C ARG A 82 5.31 -1.76 -2.18
N HIS A 83 4.22 -2.01 -2.89
CA HIS A 83 3.62 -1.04 -3.80
C HIS A 83 2.84 0.03 -3.04
N LEU A 84 2.08 -0.34 -2.01
CA LEU A 84 1.39 0.62 -1.13
C LEU A 84 2.37 1.57 -0.44
N THR A 85 3.52 1.07 0.02
CA THR A 85 4.58 1.91 0.61
C THR A 85 5.10 2.97 -0.36
N LYS A 86 4.98 2.73 -1.67
CA LYS A 86 5.34 3.70 -2.73
C LYS A 86 4.16 4.58 -3.15
N GLY A 87 3.02 4.49 -2.46
CA GLY A 87 1.79 5.20 -2.79
C GLY A 87 1.05 4.64 -3.99
N HIS A 88 1.27 3.36 -4.33
CA HIS A 88 0.62 2.71 -5.48
C HIS A 88 -0.36 1.63 -5.01
N PHE A 89 -1.65 1.92 -5.11
CA PHE A 89 -2.71 0.95 -4.91
C PHE A 89 -3.08 0.31 -6.26
N ASP A 90 -2.82 -0.99 -6.40
CA ASP A 90 -3.26 -1.78 -7.55
C ASP A 90 -4.36 -2.76 -7.14
N LYS A 91 -5.56 -2.53 -7.65
CA LYS A 91 -6.73 -3.39 -7.36
C LYS A 91 -6.53 -4.82 -7.85
N GLY A 92 -5.92 -5.01 -9.01
CA GLY A 92 -5.65 -6.34 -9.58
C GLY A 92 -4.66 -7.13 -8.74
N GLU A 93 -3.68 -6.45 -8.14
CA GLU A 93 -2.77 -7.10 -7.17
C GLU A 93 -3.47 -7.46 -5.87
N LEU A 94 -4.37 -6.62 -5.36
CA LEU A 94 -5.18 -6.95 -4.20
C LEU A 94 -6.12 -8.14 -4.48
N ASP A 95 -6.76 -8.18 -5.65
CA ASP A 95 -7.57 -9.32 -6.10
C ASP A 95 -6.77 -10.61 -6.12
N LYS A 96 -5.53 -10.55 -6.64
CA LYS A 96 -4.62 -11.70 -6.59
C LYS A 96 -4.29 -12.14 -5.17
N CYS A 97 -4.03 -11.19 -4.25
CA CYS A 97 -3.79 -11.53 -2.85
C CYS A 97 -4.99 -12.25 -2.22
N ILE A 98 -6.21 -11.76 -2.48
CA ILE A 98 -7.46 -12.39 -2.00
C ILE A 98 -7.59 -13.81 -2.54
N ASP A 99 -7.36 -14.02 -3.84
CA ASP A 99 -7.46 -15.35 -4.44
C ASP A 99 -6.38 -16.32 -3.95
N ASP A 100 -5.16 -15.85 -3.69
CA ASP A 100 -4.11 -16.68 -3.11
C ASP A 100 -4.46 -17.14 -1.68
N VAL A 101 -5.08 -16.29 -0.85
CA VAL A 101 -5.55 -16.69 0.48
C VAL A 101 -6.75 -17.64 0.39
N LYS A 102 -7.69 -17.39 -0.52
CA LYS A 102 -8.82 -18.31 -0.76
C LYS A 102 -8.36 -19.69 -1.21
N ASN A 103 -7.33 -19.77 -2.06
CA ASN A 103 -6.75 -21.05 -2.46
C ASN A 103 -6.24 -21.87 -1.26
N ILE A 104 -5.83 -21.24 -0.16
CA ILE A 104 -5.47 -21.93 1.08
C ILE A 104 -6.74 -22.42 1.78
N LEU A 105 -7.75 -21.55 1.95
CA LEU A 105 -9.02 -21.91 2.59
C LEU A 105 -9.72 -23.08 1.89
N ASP A 106 -9.69 -23.11 0.56
CA ASP A 106 -10.38 -24.10 -0.27
C ASP A 106 -9.64 -25.44 -0.35
N HIS A 107 -8.31 -25.45 -0.17
CA HIS A 107 -7.49 -26.62 -0.49
C HIS A 107 -6.59 -27.14 0.62
N ASN A 108 -6.37 -26.38 1.70
CA ASN A 108 -5.56 -26.84 2.84
C ASN A 108 -6.44 -27.34 3.99
N THR A 109 -5.89 -28.27 4.76
CA THR A 109 -6.55 -28.74 5.99
C THR A 109 -6.15 -27.82 7.14
N LEU A 110 -6.99 -26.82 7.39
CA LEU A 110 -6.78 -25.82 8.43
C LEU A 110 -7.36 -26.24 9.77
N GLN A 111 -6.72 -25.83 10.86
CA GLN A 111 -7.40 -25.77 12.16
C GLN A 111 -8.56 -24.77 12.10
N ALA A 112 -9.62 -25.02 12.86
CA ALA A 112 -10.83 -24.19 12.83
C ALA A 112 -10.52 -22.71 13.11
N SER A 113 -9.70 -22.42 14.12
CA SER A 113 -9.28 -21.06 14.47
C SER A 113 -8.51 -20.37 13.34
N SER A 114 -7.58 -21.06 12.68
CA SER A 114 -6.84 -20.52 11.53
C SER A 114 -7.75 -20.27 10.34
N ARG A 115 -8.71 -21.17 10.09
CA ARG A 115 -9.70 -20.99 9.03
C ARG A 115 -10.55 -19.74 9.28
N ASP A 116 -11.04 -19.57 10.50
CA ASP A 116 -11.89 -18.43 10.87
C ASP A 116 -11.13 -17.09 10.75
N ALA A 117 -9.88 -17.04 11.23
CA ALA A 117 -9.01 -15.87 11.11
C ALA A 117 -8.75 -15.49 9.63
N LEU A 118 -8.34 -16.46 8.81
CA LEU A 118 -8.09 -16.23 7.39
C LEU A 118 -9.36 -15.87 6.61
N HIS A 119 -10.53 -16.38 7.02
CA HIS A 119 -11.82 -15.93 6.47
C HIS A 119 -12.07 -14.46 6.78
N GLN A 120 -11.85 -14.05 8.03
CA GLN A 120 -12.01 -12.65 8.44
C GLN A 120 -11.03 -11.73 7.70
N ASP A 121 -9.81 -12.19 7.43
CA ASP A 121 -8.84 -11.46 6.61
C ASP A 121 -9.30 -11.28 5.16
N VAL A 122 -9.81 -12.34 4.52
CA VAL A 122 -10.37 -12.26 3.16
C VAL A 122 -11.49 -11.23 3.08
N GLU A 123 -12.41 -11.22 4.06
CA GLU A 123 -13.47 -10.21 4.11
C GLU A 123 -12.91 -8.80 4.33
N GLY A 124 -11.90 -8.65 5.18
CA GLY A 124 -11.16 -7.39 5.35
C GLY A 124 -10.58 -6.87 4.04
N LEU A 125 -9.89 -7.73 3.29
CA LEU A 125 -9.24 -7.38 2.03
C LEU A 125 -10.28 -7.02 0.96
N ARG A 126 -11.43 -7.70 0.92
CA ARG A 126 -12.55 -7.35 0.04
C ARG A 126 -13.15 -5.99 0.37
N MET A 127 -13.36 -5.69 1.64
CA MET A 127 -13.84 -4.36 2.05
C MET A 127 -12.84 -3.26 1.70
N ALA A 128 -11.54 -3.51 1.84
CA ALA A 128 -10.49 -2.58 1.42
C ALA A 128 -10.54 -2.34 -0.09
N ARG A 129 -10.66 -3.42 -0.88
CA ARG A 129 -10.81 -3.35 -2.34
C ARG A 129 -12.00 -2.51 -2.76
N GLU A 130 -13.18 -2.75 -2.18
CA GLU A 130 -14.41 -2.02 -2.51
C GLU A 130 -14.31 -0.53 -2.18
N ARG A 131 -13.61 -0.17 -1.09
CA ARG A 131 -13.43 1.22 -0.69
C ARG A 131 -12.60 2.04 -1.68
N HIS A 132 -11.70 1.38 -2.41
CA HIS A 132 -10.83 1.98 -3.43
C HIS A 132 -11.38 1.86 -4.86
N ASP A 133 -12.65 1.43 -5.02
CA ASP A 133 -13.30 1.27 -6.32
C ASP A 133 -14.06 2.54 -6.80
N HIS A 134 -13.84 3.69 -6.14
CA HIS A 134 -14.57 4.94 -6.32
C HIS A 134 -13.73 6.08 -6.92
#